data_AF-A0A5P8JQI3-F1
#
_entry.id   AF-A0A5P8JQI3-F1
#
_cell.length_a   1.000
_cell.length_b   1.000
_cell.length_c   1.000
_cell.angle_alpha   90.00
_cell.angle_beta   90.00
_cell.angle_gamma   90.00
#
_symmetry.space_group_name_H-M   'P 1'
#
loop_
_entity.id
_entity.type
_entity.pdbx_description
1 polymer ?
#
loop_
_entity_poly.entity_id
_entity_poly.type
_entity_poly.pdbx_seq_one_letter_code
_entity_poly.pdbx_strand_id
1 'polypeptide(L)'
;MATYSAYEDRLMYVESVTPYSQLIGTNLAYVDMEMNTGDAFQQAFPQVLAAYEALVPFADVNPALKQLHDAGHQLILMSNSTRALMNAHLKHMAPVFDQVITADDTGCYKPQTAFFDYVDAHLPAGEHIHVAHGFWWDIMPATRRGWQRFWINRDHLQAPTAVQPLSELPDLKALSAQLESNN
;
A
#
# COMPACT_ATOMS: atom_id res chain seq x y z
N MET A 1 8.77 7.47 -14.84
CA MET A 1 8.16 7.42 -13.49
C MET A 1 6.83 8.16 -13.46
N ALA A 2 6.78 9.49 -13.59
CA ALA A 2 5.52 10.26 -13.43
C ALA A 2 4.35 9.82 -14.34
N THR A 3 4.59 9.64 -15.65
CA THR A 3 3.55 9.19 -16.60
C THR A 3 3.02 7.79 -16.27
N TYR A 4 3.91 6.87 -15.90
CA TYR A 4 3.54 5.51 -15.52
C TYR A 4 2.63 5.50 -14.28
N SER A 5 3.00 6.25 -13.22
CA SER A 5 2.19 6.31 -12.00
C SER A 5 0.81 6.93 -12.24
N ALA A 6 0.70 7.93 -13.11
CA ALA A 6 -0.58 8.56 -13.43
C ALA A 6 -1.56 7.60 -14.13
N TYR A 7 -1.07 6.78 -15.07
CA TYR A 7 -1.88 5.75 -15.72
C TYR A 7 -2.18 4.56 -14.82
N GLU A 8 -1.24 4.18 -13.94
CA GLU A 8 -1.45 3.16 -12.92
C GLU A 8 -2.66 3.52 -12.06
N ASP A 9 -2.67 4.74 -11.49
CA ASP A 9 -3.81 5.26 -10.72
C ASP A 9 -5.10 5.27 -11.53
N ARG A 10 -5.07 5.76 -12.78
CA ARG A 10 -6.26 5.82 -13.63
C ARG A 10 -6.86 4.44 -13.89
N LEU A 11 -6.02 3.44 -14.17
CA LEU A 11 -6.47 2.07 -14.43
C LEU A 11 -7.06 1.42 -13.17
N MET A 12 -6.53 1.73 -11.98
CA MET A 12 -7.06 1.21 -10.72
C MET A 12 -8.46 1.75 -10.38
N TYR A 13 -8.79 2.97 -10.78
CA TYR A 13 -10.02 3.65 -10.33
C TYR A 13 -11.11 3.78 -11.39
N VAL A 14 -10.82 3.44 -12.65
CA VAL A 14 -11.79 3.58 -13.76
C VAL A 14 -12.37 2.24 -14.19
N GLU A 15 -11.65 1.12 -14.05
CA GLU A 15 -12.09 -0.19 -14.54
C GLU A 15 -12.59 -1.12 -13.42
N SER A 16 -13.41 -2.12 -13.79
CA SER A 16 -13.67 -3.31 -12.95
C SER A 16 -12.34 -3.98 -12.59
N VAL A 17 -12.26 -4.70 -11.47
CA VAL A 17 -10.97 -5.26 -11.03
C VAL A 17 -10.34 -6.16 -12.06
N THR A 18 -9.23 -5.63 -12.57
CA THR A 18 -8.27 -6.29 -13.43
C THR A 18 -7.10 -6.70 -12.54
N PRO A 19 -6.58 -7.95 -12.61
CA PRO A 19 -5.40 -8.34 -11.85
C PRO A 19 -4.24 -7.35 -12.04
N TYR A 20 -3.51 -7.03 -10.96
CA TYR A 20 -2.47 -6.00 -10.99
C TYR A 20 -1.41 -6.23 -12.08
N SER A 21 -1.07 -7.48 -12.39
CA SER A 21 -0.15 -7.80 -13.49
C SER A 21 -0.70 -7.39 -14.86
N GLN A 22 -1.99 -7.57 -15.11
CA GLN A 22 -2.63 -7.11 -16.33
C GLN A 22 -2.73 -5.57 -16.35
N LEU A 23 -2.92 -4.94 -15.18
CA LEU A 23 -2.85 -3.49 -15.05
C LEU A 23 -1.47 -2.93 -15.45
N ILE A 24 -0.37 -3.55 -14.99
CA ILE A 24 0.99 -3.17 -15.41
C ILE A 24 1.12 -3.25 -16.92
N GLY A 25 0.66 -4.35 -17.55
CA GLY A 25 0.72 -4.51 -19.01
C GLY A 25 -0.05 -3.42 -19.76
N THR A 26 -1.29 -3.14 -19.35
CA THR A 26 -2.10 -2.06 -19.95
C THR A 26 -1.46 -0.68 -19.73
N ASN A 27 -0.88 -0.43 -18.56
CA ASN A 27 -0.18 0.81 -18.27
C ASN A 27 1.00 1.03 -19.23
N LEU A 28 1.83 0.00 -19.44
CA LEU A 28 2.95 0.07 -20.38
C LEU A 28 2.48 0.37 -21.81
N ALA A 29 1.33 -0.17 -22.23
CA ALA A 29 0.73 0.15 -23.52
C ALA A 29 0.31 1.63 -23.64
N TYR A 30 -0.22 2.22 -22.57
CA TYR A 30 -0.57 3.65 -22.55
C TYR A 30 0.66 4.55 -22.54
N VAL A 31 1.72 4.14 -21.85
CA VAL A 31 3.01 4.84 -21.90
C VAL A 31 3.58 4.79 -23.33
N ASP A 32 3.52 3.64 -24.00
CA ASP A 32 3.96 3.50 -25.39
C ASP A 32 3.21 4.42 -26.35
N MET A 33 1.89 4.52 -26.18
CA MET A 33 1.03 5.41 -26.95
C MET A 33 1.38 6.89 -26.73
N GLU A 34 1.52 7.32 -25.47
CA GLU A 34 1.81 8.73 -25.15
C GLU A 34 3.22 9.15 -25.59
N MET A 35 4.19 8.26 -25.43
CA MET A 35 5.59 8.52 -25.77
C MET A 35 5.89 8.26 -27.26
N ASN A 36 4.92 7.73 -28.01
CA ASN A 36 5.06 7.34 -29.42
C ASN A 36 6.25 6.39 -29.65
N THR A 37 6.37 5.35 -28.81
CA THR A 37 7.51 4.40 -28.81
C THR A 37 7.19 3.05 -29.45
N GLY A 38 6.00 2.89 -30.05
CA GLY A 38 5.57 1.62 -30.63
C GLY A 38 5.13 0.65 -29.54
N ASP A 39 5.92 -0.39 -29.29
CA ASP A 39 5.68 -1.41 -28.26
C ASP A 39 6.88 -1.60 -27.31
N ALA A 40 7.80 -0.63 -27.29
CA ALA A 40 9.06 -0.73 -26.55
C ALA A 40 8.84 -0.96 -25.04
N PHE A 41 7.87 -0.28 -24.42
CA PHE A 41 7.56 -0.47 -23.00
C PHE A 41 6.80 -1.76 -22.76
N GLN A 42 5.86 -2.13 -23.62
CA GLN A 42 5.18 -3.43 -23.55
C GLN A 42 6.15 -4.61 -23.66
N GLN A 43 7.16 -4.54 -24.53
CA GLN A 43 8.21 -5.57 -24.64
C GLN A 43 9.01 -5.71 -23.33
N ALA A 44 9.09 -4.64 -22.52
CA ALA A 44 9.74 -4.65 -21.22
C ALA A 44 8.86 -5.21 -20.08
N PHE A 45 7.62 -5.62 -20.36
CA PHE A 45 6.67 -6.12 -19.36
C PHE A 45 7.26 -7.22 -18.46
N PRO A 46 7.94 -8.27 -18.97
CA PRO A 46 8.53 -9.29 -18.09
C PRO A 46 9.56 -8.73 -17.11
N GLN A 47 10.38 -7.77 -17.54
CA GLN A 47 11.39 -7.13 -16.70
C GLN A 47 10.75 -6.22 -15.65
N VAL A 48 9.69 -5.49 -16.02
CA VAL A 48 8.93 -4.65 -15.09
C VAL A 48 8.24 -5.52 -14.04
N LEU A 49 7.57 -6.61 -14.45
CA LEU A 49 6.93 -7.53 -13.51
C LEU A 49 7.95 -8.16 -12.56
N ALA A 50 9.10 -8.61 -13.08
CA ALA A 50 10.19 -9.14 -12.26
C ALA A 50 10.75 -8.10 -11.28
N ALA A 51 10.84 -6.82 -11.69
CA ALA A 51 11.25 -5.73 -10.81
C ALA A 51 10.24 -5.50 -9.68
N TYR A 52 8.94 -5.56 -9.97
CA TYR A 52 7.89 -5.51 -8.95
C TYR A 52 7.96 -6.70 -7.99
N GLU A 53 8.20 -7.92 -8.48
CA GLU A 53 8.35 -9.13 -7.66
C GLU A 53 9.59 -9.05 -6.74
N ALA A 54 10.66 -8.40 -7.18
CA ALA A 54 11.93 -8.29 -6.47
C ALA A 54 12.00 -7.12 -5.46
N LEU A 55 10.92 -6.36 -5.27
CA LEU A 55 10.88 -5.27 -4.29
C LEU A 55 11.15 -5.80 -2.88
N VAL A 56 12.05 -5.11 -2.17
CA VAL A 56 12.39 -5.41 -0.77
C VAL A 56 11.92 -4.29 0.15
N PRO A 57 11.60 -4.59 1.43
CA PRO A 57 11.22 -3.56 2.39
C PRO A 57 12.34 -2.53 2.63
N PHE A 58 11.95 -1.30 3.01
CA PHE A 58 12.91 -0.34 3.55
C PHE A 58 13.59 -0.90 4.82
N ALA A 59 14.81 -0.45 5.09
CA ALA A 59 15.65 -1.01 6.16
C ALA A 59 15.03 -0.89 7.57
N ASP A 60 14.15 0.08 7.80
CA ASP A 60 13.43 0.28 9.06
C ASP A 60 12.23 -0.65 9.24
N VAL A 61 11.70 -1.24 8.16
CA VAL A 61 10.40 -1.95 8.18
C VAL A 61 10.47 -3.22 9.01
N ASN A 62 11.38 -4.14 8.68
CA ASN A 62 11.46 -5.42 9.38
C ASN A 62 11.77 -5.28 10.89
N PRO A 63 12.73 -4.43 11.30
CA PRO A 63 12.95 -4.15 12.72
C PRO A 63 11.71 -3.58 13.43
N ALA A 64 11.04 -2.61 12.84
CA ALA A 64 9.87 -1.97 13.44
C ALA A 64 8.68 -2.94 13.57
N LEU A 65 8.38 -3.72 12.53
CA LEU A 65 7.32 -4.73 12.57
C LEU A 65 7.59 -5.79 13.63
N LYS A 66 8.85 -6.25 13.75
CA LYS A 66 9.23 -7.20 14.80
C LYS A 66 9.04 -6.61 16.20
N GLN A 67 9.42 -5.35 16.41
CA GLN A 67 9.23 -4.66 17.68
C GLN A 67 7.76 -4.54 18.06
N LEU A 68 6.89 -4.17 17.11
CA LEU A 68 5.44 -4.08 17.35
C LEU A 68 4.82 -5.45 17.68
N HIS A 69 5.21 -6.48 16.94
CA HIS A 69 4.77 -7.85 17.21
C HIS A 69 5.24 -8.34 18.59
N ASP A 70 6.51 -8.12 18.93
CA ASP A 70 7.09 -8.52 20.22
C ASP A 70 6.46 -7.74 21.40
N ALA A 71 5.91 -6.55 21.16
CA ALA A 71 5.10 -5.77 22.11
C ALA A 71 3.64 -6.27 22.25
N GLY A 72 3.23 -7.29 21.49
CA GLY A 72 1.91 -7.90 21.57
C GLY A 72 0.83 -7.29 20.68
N HIS A 73 1.22 -6.42 19.72
CA HIS A 73 0.26 -5.91 18.73
C HIS A 73 -0.05 -6.97 17.67
N GLN A 74 -1.33 -7.07 17.28
CA GLN A 74 -1.73 -7.79 16.07
C GLN A 74 -1.41 -6.96 14.84
N LEU A 75 -0.80 -7.58 13.84
CA LEU A 75 -0.35 -6.91 12.61
C LEU A 75 -1.12 -7.42 11.40
N ILE A 76 -1.87 -6.53 10.77
CA ILE A 76 -2.67 -6.82 9.57
C ILE A 76 -2.14 -6.00 8.40
N LEU A 77 -1.73 -6.68 7.32
CA LEU A 77 -1.30 -6.03 6.09
C LEU A 77 -2.48 -5.87 5.13
N MET A 78 -2.65 -4.68 4.55
CA MET A 78 -3.59 -4.44 3.46
C MET A 78 -2.91 -3.76 2.26
N SER A 79 -3.02 -4.32 1.06
CA SER A 79 -2.35 -3.81 -0.15
C SER A 79 -3.21 -3.88 -1.42
N ASN A 80 -2.95 -2.97 -2.36
CA ASN A 80 -3.46 -3.07 -3.74
C ASN A 80 -2.77 -4.18 -4.55
N SER A 81 -1.75 -4.87 -4.01
CA SER A 81 -1.07 -5.99 -4.68
C SER A 81 -2.01 -7.15 -4.99
N THR A 82 -1.68 -7.97 -5.99
CA THR A 82 -2.24 -9.32 -6.13
C THR A 82 -1.65 -10.27 -5.08
N ARG A 83 -2.31 -11.40 -4.86
CA ARG A 83 -1.83 -12.49 -4.00
C ARG A 83 -0.47 -13.00 -4.44
N ALA A 84 -0.24 -13.12 -5.76
CA ALA A 84 1.03 -13.59 -6.31
C ALA A 84 2.20 -12.65 -5.96
N LEU A 85 2.04 -11.35 -6.22
CA LEU A 85 3.06 -10.33 -5.90
C LEU A 85 3.28 -10.25 -4.38
N MET A 86 2.20 -10.25 -3.61
CA MET A 86 2.30 -10.21 -2.15
C MET A 86 3.06 -11.42 -1.59
N ASN A 87 2.84 -12.62 -2.13
CA ASN A 87 3.59 -13.82 -1.73
C ASN A 87 5.09 -13.73 -2.05
N ALA A 88 5.48 -12.99 -3.09
CA ALA A 88 6.90 -12.70 -3.36
C ALA A 88 7.47 -11.74 -2.31
N HIS A 89 6.76 -10.64 -2.03
CA HIS A 89 7.18 -9.63 -1.04
C HIS A 89 7.28 -10.19 0.38
N LEU A 90 6.35 -11.04 0.79
CA LEU A 90 6.35 -11.65 2.13
C LEU A 90 7.60 -12.50 2.40
N LYS A 91 8.29 -13.02 1.37
CA LYS A 91 9.57 -13.74 1.55
C LYS A 91 10.69 -12.84 2.06
N HIS A 92 10.55 -11.52 1.90
CA HIS A 92 11.52 -10.51 2.32
C HIS A 92 11.07 -9.77 3.59
N MET A 93 9.85 -10.02 4.07
CA MET A 93 9.29 -9.39 5.27
C MET A 93 9.44 -10.30 6.50
N ALA A 94 9.44 -9.71 7.69
CA ALA A 94 9.31 -10.47 8.92
C ALA A 94 7.98 -11.25 8.92
N PRO A 95 7.95 -12.55 9.31
CA PRO A 95 6.75 -13.36 9.32
C PRO A 95 5.89 -13.08 10.56
N VAL A 96 5.43 -11.83 10.70
CA VAL A 96 4.76 -11.30 11.89
C VAL A 96 3.33 -10.82 11.62
N PHE A 97 2.84 -10.97 10.39
CA PHE A 97 1.47 -10.60 10.04
C PHE A 97 0.50 -11.73 10.40
N ASP A 98 -0.52 -11.40 11.18
CA ASP A 98 -1.63 -12.29 11.51
C ASP A 98 -2.57 -12.46 10.31
N GLN A 99 -2.66 -11.44 9.46
CA GLN A 99 -3.52 -11.44 8.29
C GLN A 99 -2.95 -10.58 7.16
N VAL A 100 -3.17 -11.02 5.92
CA VAL A 100 -2.75 -10.31 4.70
C VAL A 100 -3.91 -10.20 3.72
N ILE A 101 -4.44 -8.99 3.57
CA ILE A 101 -5.54 -8.62 2.69
C ILE A 101 -4.98 -7.93 1.43
N THR A 102 -5.44 -8.37 0.27
CA THR A 102 -4.99 -7.96 -1.06
C THR A 102 -6.16 -7.48 -1.91
N ALA A 103 -5.87 -6.84 -3.05
CA ALA A 103 -6.92 -6.47 -4.00
C ALA A 103 -7.69 -7.69 -4.54
N ASP A 104 -7.03 -8.85 -4.63
CA ASP A 104 -7.67 -10.11 -5.03
C ASP A 104 -8.74 -10.57 -4.01
N ASP A 105 -8.57 -10.28 -2.72
CA ASP A 105 -9.55 -10.64 -1.69
C ASP A 105 -10.74 -9.68 -1.69
N THR A 106 -10.46 -8.37 -1.83
CA THR A 106 -11.48 -7.32 -1.74
C THR A 106 -12.25 -7.12 -3.03
N GLY A 107 -11.72 -7.59 -4.17
CA GLY A 107 -12.29 -7.34 -5.49
C GLY A 107 -12.36 -5.86 -5.84
N CYS A 108 -11.50 -5.01 -5.25
CA CYS A 108 -11.32 -3.59 -5.60
C CYS A 108 -9.92 -3.09 -5.22
N TYR A 109 -9.60 -1.85 -5.61
CA TYR A 109 -8.37 -1.15 -5.21
C TYR A 109 -8.69 0.00 -4.26
N LYS A 110 -7.85 0.27 -3.27
CA LYS A 110 -7.87 1.55 -2.53
C LYS A 110 -7.66 2.71 -3.49
N PRO A 111 -8.38 3.86 -3.37
CA PRO A 111 -9.16 4.32 -2.22
C PRO A 111 -10.65 3.97 -2.28
N GLN A 112 -11.07 2.99 -3.07
CA GLN A 112 -12.49 2.62 -3.17
C GLN A 112 -13.03 2.21 -1.80
N THR A 113 -14.20 2.75 -1.43
CA THR A 113 -14.84 2.52 -0.13
C THR A 113 -15.01 1.04 0.19
N ALA A 114 -15.34 0.23 -0.82
CA ALA A 114 -15.53 -1.22 -0.71
C ALA A 114 -14.27 -1.96 -0.20
N PHE A 115 -13.07 -1.48 -0.50
CA PHE A 115 -11.82 -2.06 0.01
C PHE A 115 -11.80 -1.94 1.53
N PHE A 116 -12.10 -0.74 2.02
CA PHE A 116 -12.11 -0.44 3.45
C PHE A 116 -13.30 -1.11 4.17
N ASP A 117 -14.46 -1.28 3.51
CA ASP A 117 -15.58 -2.07 4.06
C ASP A 117 -15.17 -3.52 4.29
N TYR A 118 -14.48 -4.11 3.30
CA TYR A 118 -13.99 -5.47 3.42
C TYR A 118 -12.99 -5.58 4.56
N VAL A 119 -12.01 -4.68 4.64
CA VAL A 119 -11.02 -4.69 5.74
C VAL A 119 -11.73 -4.58 7.09
N ASP A 120 -12.61 -3.59 7.28
CA ASP A 120 -13.32 -3.34 8.54
C ASP A 120 -14.11 -4.58 9.01
N ALA A 121 -14.76 -5.29 8.08
CA ALA A 121 -15.49 -6.52 8.37
C ALA A 121 -14.61 -7.72 8.78
N HIS A 122 -13.31 -7.67 8.51
CA HIS A 122 -12.34 -8.73 8.82
C HIS A 122 -11.37 -8.36 9.95
N LEU A 123 -11.40 -7.12 10.44
CA LEU A 123 -10.61 -6.73 11.60
C LEU A 123 -11.15 -7.41 12.87
N PRO A 124 -10.26 -7.86 13.78
CA PRO A 124 -10.67 -8.25 15.12
C PRO A 124 -11.42 -7.12 15.83
N ALA A 125 -12.35 -7.50 16.72
CA ALA A 125 -13.03 -6.51 17.54
C ALA A 125 -12.02 -5.78 18.45
N GLY A 126 -12.07 -4.45 18.46
CA GLY A 126 -11.19 -3.62 19.28
C GLY A 126 -10.78 -2.33 18.59
N GLU A 127 -9.90 -1.59 19.26
CA GLU A 127 -9.26 -0.41 18.68
C GLU A 127 -8.13 -0.82 17.75
N HIS A 128 -8.00 -0.14 16.62
CA HIS A 128 -6.94 -0.36 15.66
C HIS A 128 -6.42 0.97 15.12
N ILE A 129 -5.17 0.96 14.66
CA ILE A 129 -4.50 2.11 14.08
C ILE A 129 -4.06 1.76 12.67
N HIS A 130 -4.49 2.56 11.70
CA HIS A 130 -4.08 2.42 10.31
C HIS A 130 -2.77 3.16 10.04
N VAL A 131 -1.80 2.47 9.44
CA VAL A 131 -0.47 3.02 9.18
C VAL A 131 -0.20 2.92 7.68
N ALA A 132 0.05 4.05 7.03
CA ALA A 132 0.30 4.07 5.60
C ALA A 132 1.20 5.23 5.16
N HIS A 133 1.87 5.05 4.02
CA HIS A 133 2.58 6.13 3.31
C HIS A 133 1.67 6.87 2.32
N GLY A 134 0.75 6.17 1.66
CA GLY A 134 -0.15 6.74 0.65
C GLY A 134 -1.18 7.71 1.22
N PHE A 135 -1.01 9.01 1.00
CA PHE A 135 -1.95 10.00 1.56
C PHE A 135 -3.37 9.89 0.96
N TRP A 136 -3.48 9.97 -0.36
CA TRP A 136 -4.78 9.94 -1.05
C TRP A 136 -5.43 8.55 -1.03
N TRP A 137 -4.60 7.51 -1.09
CA TRP A 137 -5.00 6.12 -1.23
C TRP A 137 -5.41 5.48 0.09
N ASP A 138 -4.79 5.89 1.20
CA ASP A 138 -4.95 5.25 2.50
C ASP A 138 -5.39 6.25 3.59
N ILE A 139 -4.63 7.33 3.81
CA ILE A 139 -4.91 8.28 4.91
C ILE A 139 -6.26 8.96 4.74
N MET A 140 -6.60 9.36 3.52
CA MET A 140 -7.86 10.00 3.19
C MET A 140 -9.09 9.11 3.42
N PRO A 141 -9.18 7.91 2.84
CA PRO A 141 -10.30 7.01 3.13
C PRO A 141 -10.36 6.58 4.60
N ALA A 142 -9.22 6.34 5.26
CA ALA A 142 -9.22 6.08 6.70
C ALA A 142 -9.81 7.26 7.50
N THR A 143 -9.54 8.50 7.09
CA THR A 143 -10.14 9.70 7.70
C THR A 143 -11.65 9.71 7.57
N ARG A 144 -12.17 9.39 6.39
CA ARG A 144 -13.62 9.30 6.16
C ARG A 144 -14.30 8.21 7.00
N ARG A 145 -13.57 7.15 7.36
CA ARG A 145 -14.03 6.05 8.24
C ARG A 145 -13.96 6.39 9.73
N GLY A 146 -13.25 7.44 10.11
CA GLY A 146 -13.00 7.74 11.53
C GLY A 146 -11.96 6.83 12.19
N TRP A 147 -11.16 6.06 11.43
CA TRP A 147 -10.10 5.22 11.98
C TRP A 147 -9.05 6.07 12.71
N GLN A 148 -8.25 5.50 13.63
CA GLN A 148 -7.00 6.16 14.04
C GLN A 148 -5.94 5.94 12.95
N ARG A 149 -5.04 6.90 12.71
CA ARG A 149 -4.10 6.80 11.60
C ARG A 149 -2.75 7.46 11.84
N PHE A 150 -1.66 6.81 11.44
CA PHE A 150 -0.34 7.42 11.28
C PHE A 150 0.01 7.54 9.81
N TRP A 151 0.52 8.70 9.42
CA TRP A 151 1.02 8.91 8.08
C TRP A 151 2.55 8.81 8.07
N ILE A 152 3.07 7.84 7.34
CA ILE A 152 4.51 7.66 7.14
C ILE A 152 4.95 8.53 5.95
N ASN A 153 5.40 9.75 6.21
CA ASN A 153 5.79 10.74 5.19
C ASN A 153 7.29 10.72 4.92
N ARG A 154 7.76 9.68 4.20
CA ARG A 154 9.17 9.55 3.79
C ARG A 154 9.64 10.65 2.84
N ASP A 155 8.70 11.27 2.11
CA ASP A 155 8.98 12.23 1.04
C ASP A 155 8.84 13.70 1.49
N HIS A 156 8.57 13.94 2.78
CA HIS A 156 8.37 15.28 3.35
C HIS A 156 7.32 16.13 2.60
N LEU A 157 6.25 15.47 2.14
CA LEU A 157 5.13 16.12 1.44
C LEU A 157 4.33 17.01 2.40
N GLN A 158 3.73 18.08 1.89
CA GLN A 158 2.81 18.91 2.66
C GLN A 158 1.41 18.29 2.64
N ALA A 159 0.89 17.91 3.80
CA ALA A 159 -0.50 17.47 3.92
C ALA A 159 -1.48 18.64 3.73
N PRO A 160 -2.65 18.39 3.11
CA PRO A 160 -3.79 19.29 3.20
C PRO A 160 -4.18 19.58 4.65
N THR A 161 -4.42 20.85 4.98
CA THR A 161 -4.72 21.29 6.36
C THR A 161 -6.01 20.68 6.94
N ALA A 162 -6.95 20.30 6.08
CA ALA A 162 -8.25 19.73 6.48
C ALA A 162 -8.16 18.27 6.96
N VAL A 163 -7.03 17.59 6.77
CA VAL A 163 -6.86 16.17 7.07
C VAL A 163 -5.60 16.00 7.90
N GLN A 164 -5.79 15.82 9.21
CA GLN A 164 -4.67 15.61 10.13
C GLN A 164 -4.65 14.15 10.61
N PRO A 165 -3.58 13.38 10.31
CA PRO A 165 -3.36 12.10 10.96
C PRO A 165 -3.08 12.30 12.46
N LEU A 166 -3.09 11.22 13.25
CA LEU A 166 -2.70 11.26 14.66
C LEU A 166 -1.27 11.77 14.81
N SER A 167 -0.39 11.32 13.91
CA SER A 167 0.93 11.91 13.72
C SER A 167 1.43 11.65 12.31
N GLU A 168 2.35 12.52 11.88
CA GLU A 168 3.16 12.36 10.69
C GLU A 168 4.55 11.92 11.13
N LEU A 169 5.05 10.82 10.55
CA LEU A 169 6.29 10.18 10.95
C LEU A 169 7.16 9.91 9.72
N PRO A 170 8.50 10.02 9.82
CA PRO A 170 9.38 9.82 8.67
C PRO A 170 9.49 8.34 8.27
N ASP A 171 9.33 7.41 9.21
CA ASP A 171 9.55 5.98 9.01
C ASP A 171 8.82 5.13 10.07
N LEU A 172 8.90 3.79 9.95
CA LEU A 172 8.27 2.88 10.91
C LEU A 172 9.03 2.77 12.22
N LYS A 173 10.31 3.16 12.26
CA LYS A 173 11.07 3.19 13.52
C LYS A 173 10.53 4.28 14.45
N ALA A 174 10.21 5.45 13.91
CA ALA A 174 9.59 6.55 14.65
C ALA A 174 8.20 6.16 15.17
N LEU A 175 7.45 5.35 14.40
CA LEU A 175 6.17 4.79 14.84
C LEU A 175 6.33 3.88 16.05
N SER A 176 7.23 2.90 15.99
CA SER A 176 7.45 1.98 17.12
C SER A 176 7.85 2.75 18.38
N ALA A 177 8.75 3.73 18.27
CA ALA A 177 9.15 4.57 19.40
C ALA A 177 7.99 5.39 19.98
N GLN A 178 7.09 5.91 19.14
CA GLN A 178 5.94 6.68 19.61
C GLN A 178 4.91 5.79 20.34
N LEU A 179 4.65 4.59 19.82
CA LEU A 179 3.71 3.65 20.46
C LEU A 179 4.25 3.16 21.81
N GLU A 180 5.56 2.95 21.94
CA GLU A 180 6.19 2.62 23.23
C GLU A 180 6.05 3.74 24.26
N SER A 181 6.12 5.01 23.85
CA SER A 181 6.00 6.15 24.77
C SER A 181 4.58 6.37 25.32
N ASN A 182 3.57 5.75 24.70
CA ASN A 182 2.17 5.87 25.07
C ASN A 182 1.67 4.69 25.94
N ASN A 183 2.51 3.68 26.16
CA ASN A 183 2.26 2.53 27.05
C ASN A 183 2.92 2.74 28.42
#